data_AF-A0A0K0SRZ0-F1
#
_entry.id   AF-A0A0K0SRZ0-F1
#
_cell.length_a   1.000
_cell.length_b   1.000
_cell.length_c   1.000
_cell.angle_alpha   90.00
_cell.angle_beta   90.00
_cell.angle_gamma   90.00
#
_symmetry.space_group_name_H-M   'P 1'
#
loop_
_entity.id
_entity.type
_entity.pdbx_description
1 polymer ?
#
loop_
_entity_poly.entity_id
_entity_poly.type
_entity_poly.pdbx_seq_one_letter_code
_entity_poly.pdbx_strand_id
1 'polypeptide(L)'
;MNSFDGDLVRPLGLVTLYFGYAEAQVNVLVEMLNECGLNIEISPSASLGQRVKVIKTALKKLNYNGVVDTLEILSEAKGLLEQRNLLTHGCVYAKGRVVPNDKAKGEFYVTPESLTQLADKVFNWKERLNSKIQRELLPALRDI
;
A
#
# COMPACT_ATOMS: atom_id res chain seq x y z
N MET A 1 1.21 11.55 35.89
CA MET A 1 0.72 10.44 35.04
C MET A 1 0.20 11.07 33.77
N ASN A 2 0.99 11.05 32.69
CA ASN A 2 0.69 11.81 31.47
C ASN A 2 -0.45 11.13 30.71
N SER A 3 -1.54 11.86 30.47
CA SER A 3 -2.76 11.38 29.79
C SER A 3 -2.60 11.10 28.29
N PHE A 4 -1.36 11.04 27.79
CA PHE A 4 -1.02 10.90 26.36
C PHE A 4 -0.15 9.67 26.07
N ASP A 5 0.38 8.97 27.08
CA ASP A 5 1.09 7.70 26.87
C ASP A 5 0.08 6.61 26.48
N GLY A 6 0.06 6.25 25.20
CA GLY A 6 -0.87 5.26 24.64
C GLY A 6 -1.96 5.83 23.72
N ASP A 7 -1.83 7.06 23.23
CA ASP A 7 -2.72 7.58 22.17
C ASP A 7 -2.51 6.80 20.85
N LEU A 8 -3.45 5.91 20.56
CA LEU A 8 -3.49 5.13 19.32
C LEU A 8 -4.19 5.88 18.19
N VAL A 9 -4.97 6.92 18.50
CA VAL A 9 -5.81 7.61 17.52
C VAL A 9 -4.94 8.31 16.48
N ARG A 10 -3.92 9.04 16.93
CA ARG A 10 -3.00 9.74 16.03
C ARG A 10 -2.25 8.80 15.07
N PRO A 11 -1.54 7.75 15.54
CA PRO A 11 -0.82 6.87 14.63
C PRO A 11 -1.77 6.01 13.77
N LEU A 12 -2.98 5.66 14.24
CA LEU A 12 -4.00 5.06 13.37
C LEU A 12 -4.42 6.02 12.25
N GLY A 13 -4.67 7.28 12.57
CA GLY A 13 -4.98 8.31 11.57
C GLY A 13 -3.87 8.46 10.53
N LEU A 14 -2.62 8.38 10.95
CA LEU A 14 -1.46 8.42 10.05
C LEU A 14 -1.41 7.20 9.12
N VAL A 15 -1.65 5.99 9.64
CA VAL A 15 -1.77 4.77 8.84
C VAL A 15 -2.85 4.94 7.77
N THR A 16 -4.05 5.40 8.15
CA THR A 16 -5.15 5.65 7.21
C THR A 16 -4.75 6.65 6.13
N LEU A 17 -4.17 7.79 6.52
CA LEU A 17 -3.77 8.85 5.59
C LEU A 17 -2.75 8.34 4.56
N TYR A 18 -1.71 7.63 5.02
CA TYR A 18 -0.66 7.16 4.14
C TYR A 18 -1.09 6.01 3.24
N PHE A 19 -2.05 5.17 3.67
CA PHE A 19 -2.71 4.25 2.75
C PHE A 19 -3.54 4.97 1.68
N GLY A 20 -4.18 6.10 2.02
CA GLY A 20 -4.84 6.97 1.03
C GLY A 20 -3.88 7.53 -0.01
N TYR A 21 -2.69 7.98 0.41
CA TYR A 21 -1.64 8.45 -0.52
C TYR A 21 -1.10 7.32 -1.40
N ALA A 22 -0.88 6.13 -0.82
CA ALA A 22 -0.49 4.93 -1.55
C ALA A 22 -1.53 4.56 -2.62
N GLU A 23 -2.82 4.64 -2.28
CA GLU A 23 -3.91 4.36 -3.22
C GLU A 23 -3.98 5.38 -4.36
N ALA A 24 -3.87 6.67 -4.04
CA ALA A 24 -3.80 7.73 -5.06
C ALA A 24 -2.61 7.52 -6.01
N GLN A 25 -1.43 7.18 -5.49
CA GLN A 25 -0.24 6.90 -6.30
C GLN A 25 -0.45 5.71 -7.25
N VAL A 26 -1.11 4.65 -6.79
CA VAL A 26 -1.42 3.48 -7.61
C VAL A 26 -2.45 3.83 -8.70
N ASN A 27 -3.42 4.70 -8.41
CA ASN A 27 -4.38 5.17 -9.41
C ASN A 27 -3.68 5.96 -10.52
N VAL A 28 -2.81 6.90 -10.14
CA VAL A 28 -1.99 7.67 -11.09
C VAL A 28 -1.11 6.74 -11.93
N LEU A 29 -0.55 5.67 -11.34
CA LEU A 29 0.22 4.69 -12.10
C LEU A 29 -0.64 3.97 -13.15
N VAL A 30 -1.89 3.60 -12.85
CA VAL A 30 -2.79 2.99 -13.85
C VAL A 30 -3.02 3.96 -15.02
N GLU A 31 -3.29 5.23 -14.73
CA GLU A 31 -3.49 6.27 -15.74
C GLU A 31 -2.25 6.41 -16.63
N MET A 32 -1.06 6.55 -16.03
CA MET A 32 0.19 6.68 -16.78
C MET A 32 0.50 5.44 -17.64
N LEU A 33 0.24 4.22 -17.14
CA LEU A 33 0.44 3.01 -17.92
C LEU A 33 -0.54 2.90 -19.09
N ASN A 34 -1.76 3.41 -18.92
CA ASN A 34 -2.75 3.48 -20.00
C ASN A 34 -2.36 4.51 -21.06
N GLU A 35 -1.80 5.65 -20.66
CA GLU A 35 -1.21 6.63 -21.58
C GLU A 35 -0.04 6.04 -22.40
N CYS A 36 0.72 5.11 -21.81
CA CYS A 36 1.76 4.34 -22.49
C CYS A 36 1.22 3.12 -23.27
N GLY A 37 -0.10 2.97 -23.43
CA GLY A 37 -0.72 1.96 -24.29
C GLY A 37 -0.95 0.58 -23.67
N LEU A 38 -0.76 0.40 -22.35
CA LEU A 38 -0.97 -0.92 -21.71
C LEU A 38 -2.46 -1.31 -21.53
N ASN A 39 -3.40 -0.37 -21.72
CA ASN A 39 -4.86 -0.59 -21.68
C ASN A 39 -5.33 -1.47 -20.50
N ILE A 40 -4.94 -1.07 -19.28
CA ILE A 40 -5.34 -1.68 -18.03
C ILE A 40 -6.80 -1.34 -17.70
N GLU A 41 -7.67 -2.33 -17.86
CA GLU A 41 -9.08 -2.25 -17.46
C GLU A 41 -9.27 -2.65 -15.99
N ILE A 42 -9.71 -1.69 -15.16
CA ILE A 42 -10.03 -1.95 -13.76
C ILE A 42 -11.14 -1.01 -13.27
N SER A 43 -12.04 -1.54 -12.42
CA SER A 43 -13.13 -0.74 -11.84
C SER A 43 -12.60 0.43 -11.01
N PRO A 44 -13.23 1.62 -11.09
CA PRO A 44 -12.98 2.73 -10.17
C PRO A 44 -13.18 2.36 -8.68
N SER A 45 -14.02 1.36 -8.40
CA SER A 45 -14.26 0.87 -7.04
C SER A 45 -13.34 -0.29 -6.62
N ALA A 46 -12.40 -0.69 -7.49
CA ALA A 46 -11.50 -1.79 -7.18
C ALA A 46 -10.58 -1.42 -6.00
N SER A 47 -10.41 -2.36 -5.08
CA SER A 47 -9.50 -2.21 -3.94
C SER A 47 -8.05 -2.00 -4.40
N LEU A 48 -7.26 -1.31 -3.58
CA LEU A 48 -5.81 -1.16 -3.79
C LEU A 48 -5.10 -2.48 -4.12
N GLY A 49 -5.45 -3.58 -3.42
CA GLY A 49 -4.86 -4.90 -3.69
C GLY A 49 -5.19 -5.44 -5.08
N GLN A 50 -6.42 -5.23 -5.57
CA GLN A 50 -6.80 -5.60 -6.94
C GLN A 50 -6.05 -4.76 -7.97
N ARG A 51 -5.92 -3.44 -7.73
CA ARG A 51 -5.16 -2.52 -8.61
C ARG A 51 -3.70 -2.94 -8.73
N VAL A 52 -3.02 -3.15 -7.60
CA VAL A 52 -1.64 -3.65 -7.59
C VAL A 52 -1.51 -4.98 -8.33
N LYS A 53 -2.45 -5.91 -8.13
CA LYS A 53 -2.44 -7.21 -8.83
C LYS A 53 -2.52 -7.03 -10.35
N VAL A 54 -3.44 -6.21 -10.84
CA VAL A 54 -3.62 -6.00 -12.29
C VAL A 54 -2.41 -5.30 -12.90
N ILE A 55 -1.86 -4.27 -12.24
CA ILE A 55 -0.63 -3.60 -12.69
C ILE A 55 0.52 -4.59 -12.80
N LYS A 56 0.72 -5.45 -11.77
CA LYS A 56 1.75 -6.48 -11.83
C LYS A 56 1.56 -7.44 -13.02
N THR A 57 0.33 -7.84 -13.31
CA THR A 57 0.03 -8.69 -14.47
C THR A 57 0.33 -7.99 -15.79
N ALA A 58 0.01 -6.70 -15.92
CA ALA A 58 0.30 -5.91 -17.11
C ALA A 58 1.82 -5.75 -17.31
N LEU A 59 2.54 -5.36 -16.25
CA LEU A 59 3.97 -5.15 -16.27
C LEU A 59 4.76 -6.43 -16.54
N LYS A 60 4.33 -7.60 -16.04
CA LYS A 60 5.00 -8.89 -16.31
C LYS A 60 5.09 -9.27 -17.79
N LYS A 61 4.27 -8.67 -18.65
CA LYS A 61 4.33 -8.90 -20.11
C LYS A 61 5.47 -8.14 -20.77
N LEU A 62 6.08 -7.20 -20.05
CA LEU A 62 7.15 -6.33 -20.54
C LEU A 62 8.49 -6.84 -20.03
N ASN A 63 9.51 -6.81 -20.89
CA ASN A 63 10.84 -7.34 -20.58
C ASN A 63 11.89 -6.22 -20.57
N TYR A 64 11.79 -5.32 -19.58
CA TYR A 64 12.72 -4.19 -19.41
C TYR A 64 13.25 -4.13 -17.97
N ASN A 65 14.48 -3.63 -17.79
CA ASN A 65 15.11 -3.58 -16.47
C ASN A 65 14.31 -2.77 -15.44
N GLY A 66 13.72 -1.63 -15.83
CA GLY A 66 12.88 -0.82 -14.92
C GLY A 66 11.59 -1.52 -14.45
N VAL A 67 11.17 -2.58 -15.15
CA VAL A 67 9.97 -3.37 -14.80
C VAL A 67 10.26 -4.32 -13.62
N VAL A 68 11.43 -4.95 -13.59
CA VAL A 68 11.77 -5.95 -12.56
C VAL A 68 11.70 -5.33 -11.17
N ASP A 69 12.42 -4.24 -10.96
CA ASP A 69 12.46 -3.57 -9.66
C ASP A 69 11.12 -2.94 -9.28
N THR A 70 10.34 -2.46 -10.26
CA THR A 70 8.96 -1.99 -10.00
C THR A 70 8.07 -3.13 -9.54
N LEU A 71 8.19 -4.32 -10.15
CA LEU A 71 7.46 -5.51 -9.74
C LEU A 71 7.86 -5.98 -8.34
N GLU A 72 9.12 -5.83 -7.95
CA GLU A 72 9.59 -6.11 -6.59
C GLU A 72 8.91 -5.18 -5.57
N ILE A 73 8.95 -3.86 -5.81
CA ILE A 73 8.28 -2.88 -4.93
C ILE A 73 6.78 -3.17 -4.84
N LEU A 74 6.10 -3.42 -5.97
CA LEU A 74 4.68 -3.77 -5.98
C LEU A 74 4.37 -5.08 -5.24
N SER A 75 5.35 -5.99 -5.09
CA SER A 75 5.18 -7.23 -4.33
C SER A 75 5.15 -7.02 -2.83
N GLU A 76 5.86 -6.01 -2.33
CA GLU A 76 5.85 -5.62 -0.91
C GLU A 76 4.46 -5.17 -0.43
N ALA A 77 3.63 -4.64 -1.34
CA ALA A 77 2.28 -4.14 -1.05
C ALA A 77 1.40 -5.19 -0.36
N LYS A 78 1.58 -6.48 -0.68
CA LYS A 78 0.79 -7.57 -0.08
C LYS A 78 0.90 -7.56 1.45
N GLY A 79 2.13 -7.51 1.98
CA GLY A 79 2.36 -7.53 3.42
C GLY A 79 1.84 -6.28 4.13
N LEU A 80 1.89 -5.12 3.46
CA LEU A 80 1.34 -3.87 3.97
C LEU A 80 -0.20 -3.93 4.03
N LEU A 81 -0.83 -4.41 2.96
CA LEU A 81 -2.29 -4.56 2.88
C LEU A 81 -2.81 -5.59 3.88
N GLU A 82 -2.08 -6.67 4.14
CA GLU A 82 -2.43 -7.65 5.16
C GLU A 82 -2.43 -7.01 6.56
N GLN A 83 -1.38 -6.26 6.91
CA GLN A 83 -1.31 -5.52 8.18
C GLN A 83 -2.44 -4.50 8.32
N ARG A 84 -2.72 -3.72 7.27
CA ARG A 84 -3.85 -2.79 7.24
C ARG A 84 -5.20 -3.49 7.44
N ASN A 85 -5.41 -4.62 6.77
CA ASN A 85 -6.66 -5.36 6.82
C ASN A 85 -6.90 -5.96 8.21
N LEU A 86 -5.84 -6.36 8.93
CA LEU A 86 -5.96 -6.78 10.33
C LEU A 86 -6.47 -5.65 11.24
N LEU A 87 -6.04 -4.40 10.98
CA LEU A 87 -6.49 -3.23 11.72
C LEU A 87 -7.90 -2.78 11.31
N THR A 88 -8.20 -2.79 10.00
CA THR A 88 -9.44 -2.25 9.44
C THR A 88 -10.65 -3.17 9.68
N HIS A 89 -10.40 -4.49 9.67
CA HIS A 89 -11.43 -5.51 9.89
C HIS A 89 -11.37 -6.10 11.31
N GLY A 90 -10.75 -5.39 12.26
CA GLY A 90 -10.73 -5.75 13.67
C GLY A 90 -11.35 -4.64 14.51
N CYS A 91 -11.71 -4.97 15.74
CA CYS A 91 -12.07 -3.99 16.77
C CYS A 91 -10.80 -3.62 17.54
N VAL A 92 -10.40 -2.34 17.50
CA VAL A 92 -9.28 -1.82 18.29
C VAL A 92 -9.80 -1.22 19.59
N TYR A 93 -9.40 -1.78 20.72
CA TYR A 93 -9.79 -1.35 22.06
C TYR A 93 -8.69 -0.53 22.73
N ALA A 94 -9.03 0.02 23.90
CA ALA A 94 -8.07 0.70 24.78
C ALA A 94 -6.83 -0.17 25.04
N LYS A 95 -5.68 0.49 25.21
CA LYS A 95 -4.35 -0.15 25.37
C LYS A 95 -3.90 -1.02 24.19
N GLY A 96 -4.54 -0.85 23.02
CA GLY A 96 -4.06 -1.42 21.76
C GLY A 96 -4.43 -2.88 21.52
N ARG A 97 -5.36 -3.43 22.30
CA ARG A 97 -5.88 -4.77 22.04
C ARG A 97 -6.71 -4.75 20.75
N VAL A 98 -6.35 -5.60 19.80
CA VAL A 98 -7.08 -5.78 18.54
C VAL A 98 -7.74 -7.15 18.54
N VAL A 99 -9.05 -7.15 18.34
CA VAL A 99 -9.87 -8.37 18.19
C VAL A 99 -10.29 -8.48 16.72
N PRO A 100 -9.71 -9.41 15.95
CA PRO A 100 -10.11 -9.63 14.57
C PRO A 100 -11.59 -10.04 14.45
N ASN A 101 -12.27 -9.63 13.38
CA ASN A 101 -13.62 -10.13 13.08
C ASN A 101 -13.62 -11.63 12.71
N ASP A 102 -12.52 -12.10 12.13
CA ASP A 102 -12.30 -13.51 11.83
C ASP A 102 -11.83 -14.26 13.08
N LYS A 103 -12.71 -15.09 13.65
CA LYS A 103 -12.45 -15.85 14.87
C LYS A 103 -11.31 -16.88 14.74
N ALA A 104 -10.92 -17.24 13.51
CA ALA A 104 -9.74 -18.09 13.31
C ALA A 104 -8.43 -17.34 13.59
N LYS A 105 -8.46 -16.00 13.60
CA LYS A 105 -7.31 -15.16 13.94
C LYS A 105 -7.35 -14.83 15.43
N GLY A 106 -6.28 -15.13 16.14
CA GLY A 106 -6.13 -14.78 17.55
C GLY A 106 -6.11 -13.27 17.77
N GLU A 107 -6.50 -12.85 18.97
CA GLU A 107 -6.33 -11.47 19.42
C GLU A 107 -4.84 -11.09 19.45
N PHE A 108 -4.53 -9.83 19.18
CA PHE A 108 -3.16 -9.31 19.22
C PHE A 108 -3.13 -7.89 19.79
N TYR A 109 -1.93 -7.35 19.98
CA TYR A 109 -1.74 -6.00 20.53
C TYR A 109 -0.93 -5.14 19.58
N VAL A 110 -1.29 -3.85 19.53
CA VAL A 110 -0.54 -2.81 18.83
C VAL A 110 -0.15 -1.70 19.80
N THR A 111 0.98 -1.07 19.51
CA THR A 111 1.45 0.11 20.23
C THR A 111 1.49 1.33 19.30
N PRO A 112 1.47 2.56 19.83
CA PRO A 112 1.66 3.76 19.02
C PRO A 112 2.89 3.70 18.11
N GLU A 113 3.99 3.12 18.60
CA GLU A 113 5.24 2.93 17.86
C GLU A 113 5.06 1.94 16.71
N SER A 114 4.41 0.79 16.96
CA SER A 114 4.16 -0.20 15.90
C SER A 114 3.28 0.35 14.77
N LEU A 115 2.31 1.19 15.11
CA LEU A 115 1.42 1.85 14.15
C LEU A 115 2.16 2.94 13.37
N THR A 116 3.00 3.72 14.05
CA THR A 116 3.87 4.71 13.41
C THR A 116 4.83 4.04 12.42
N GLN A 117 5.45 2.92 12.81
CA GLN A 117 6.30 2.12 11.93
C GLN A 117 5.53 1.58 10.72
N LEU A 118 4.28 1.14 10.89
CA LEU A 118 3.45 0.72 9.75
C LEU A 118 3.18 1.90 8.81
N ALA A 119 2.82 3.07 9.35
CA ALA A 119 2.62 4.27 8.56
C ALA A 119 3.89 4.60 7.75
N ASP A 120 5.05 4.66 8.40
CA ASP A 120 6.33 4.96 7.74
C ASP A 120 6.66 3.94 6.64
N LYS A 121 6.40 2.65 6.88
CA LYS A 121 6.58 1.61 5.85
C LYS A 121 5.71 1.88 4.61
N VAL A 122 4.45 2.29 4.80
CA VAL A 122 3.54 2.58 3.69
C VAL A 122 3.96 3.84 2.94
N PHE A 123 4.36 4.88 3.67
CA PHE A 123 4.89 6.11 3.07
C PHE A 123 6.14 5.84 2.24
N ASN A 124 7.13 5.15 2.82
CA ASN A 124 8.37 4.81 2.15
C ASN A 124 8.15 3.90 0.95
N TRP A 125 7.23 2.94 1.04
CA TRP A 125 6.81 2.12 -0.09
C TRP A 125 6.25 2.98 -1.23
N LYS A 126 5.37 3.93 -0.92
CA LYS A 126 4.78 4.85 -1.89
C LYS A 126 5.82 5.75 -2.54
N GLU A 127 6.78 6.29 -1.77
CA GLU A 127 7.86 7.14 -2.30
C GLU A 127 8.83 6.35 -3.18
N ARG A 128 9.23 5.13 -2.76
CA ARG A 128 10.06 4.23 -3.56
C ARG A 128 9.38 3.89 -4.88
N LEU A 129 8.10 3.54 -4.84
CA LEU A 129 7.31 3.25 -6.03
C LEU A 129 7.29 4.46 -6.97
N ASN A 130 6.94 5.65 -6.47
CA ASN A 130 6.90 6.86 -7.28
C ASN A 130 8.27 7.19 -7.92
N SER A 131 9.34 7.15 -7.13
CA SER A 131 10.70 7.40 -7.62
C SER A 131 11.08 6.46 -8.75
N LYS A 132 10.78 5.15 -8.60
CA LYS A 132 11.11 4.14 -9.61
C LYS A 132 10.28 4.30 -10.88
N ILE A 133 8.99 4.60 -10.75
CA ILE A 133 8.10 4.88 -11.89
C ILE A 133 8.67 6.02 -12.73
N GLN A 134 8.98 7.15 -12.09
CA GLN A 134 9.40 8.37 -12.80
C GLN A 134 10.80 8.24 -13.43
N ARG A 135 11.73 7.57 -12.75
CA ARG A 135 13.14 7.51 -13.20
C ARG A 135 13.43 6.42 -14.20
N GLU A 136 12.66 5.33 -14.17
CA GLU A 136 13.02 4.12 -14.92
C GLU A 136 11.86 3.55 -15.73
N LEU A 137 10.69 3.37 -15.12
CA LEU A 137 9.57 2.73 -15.82
C LEU A 137 9.01 3.60 -16.95
N LEU A 138 8.63 4.85 -16.67
CA LEU A 138 8.04 5.72 -17.68
C LEU A 138 9.01 6.07 -18.81
N PRO A 139 10.30 6.38 -18.55
CA PRO A 139 11.27 6.54 -19.62
C PRO A 139 11.36 5.30 -20.51
N ALA A 140 11.50 4.11 -19.91
CA ALA A 140 11.59 2.86 -20.67
C ALA A 140 10.34 2.54 -21.51
N LEU A 141 9.16 3.02 -21.09
CA LEU A 141 7.90 2.84 -21.80
C LEU A 141 7.68 3.84 -22.94
N ARG A 142 8.29 5.04 -22.85
CA ARG A 142 8.15 6.10 -23.87
C ARG A 142 9.11 5.95 -25.03
N ASP A 143 10.17 5.18 -24.86
CA ASP A 143 11.15 4.87 -25.91
C ASP A 143 10.71 3.70 -26.82
N ILE A 144 9.45 3.25 -26.68
CA ILE A 144 8.82 2.17 -27.46
C ILE A 144 7.81 2.76 -28.44
#